data_AF-A0A973G2Q7-F1
#
_entry.id   AF-A0A973G2Q7-F1
#
_cell.length_a   1.000
_cell.length_b   1.000
_cell.length_c   1.000
_cell.angle_alpha   90.00
_cell.angle_beta   90.00
_cell.angle_gamma   90.00
#
_symmetry.space_group_name_H-M   'P 1'
#
loop_
_entity.id
_entity.type
_entity.pdbx_description
1 polymer ?
#
loop_
_entity_poly.entity_id
_entity_poly.type
_entity_poly.pdbx_seq_one_letter_code
_entity_poly.pdbx_strand_id
1 'polypeptide(L)' 'SEFCEGKYERKGYTQTITIYQFANGYRLVRVLAHEFGHALGLQHNDDPNAIMHKLIQSDSLELSPDDINALKASCGER' A
#
# COMPACT_ATOMS: atom_id res chain seq x y z
N SER A 1 -12.53 -3.98 3.89
CA SER A 1 -11.95 -5.20 3.30
C SER A 1 -10.90 -4.77 2.30
N GLU A 2 -9.68 -5.28 2.43
CA GLU A 2 -8.51 -5.00 1.56
C GLU A 2 -8.83 -5.25 0.07
N PHE A 3 -9.68 -6.24 -0.21
CA PHE A 3 -10.07 -6.69 -1.55
C PHE A 3 -10.89 -5.73 -2.42
N CYS A 4 -11.24 -4.53 -1.94
CA CYS A 4 -12.18 -3.68 -2.68
C CYS A 4 -11.53 -2.90 -3.83
N GLU A 5 -10.23 -2.59 -3.80
CA GLU A 5 -9.62 -1.68 -4.78
C GLU A 5 -8.40 -2.28 -5.48
N GLY A 6 -7.55 -3.00 -4.73
CA GLY A 6 -6.37 -3.67 -5.24
C GLY A 6 -6.10 -4.98 -4.51
N LYS A 7 -5.13 -5.74 -5.04
CA LYS A 7 -4.57 -6.90 -4.36
C LYS A 7 -3.17 -7.24 -4.87
N TYR A 8 -2.21 -7.30 -3.97
CA TYR A 8 -0.91 -7.91 -4.16
C TYR A 8 -0.95 -9.42 -3.86
N GLU A 9 -0.35 -10.20 -4.74
CA GLU A 9 -0.17 -11.64 -4.57
C GLU A 9 1.23 -12.07 -4.99
N ARG A 10 1.82 -13.00 -4.24
CA ARG A 10 3.05 -13.70 -4.63
C ARG A 10 2.77 -15.19 -4.80
N LYS A 11 2.97 -15.71 -6.01
CA LYS A 11 2.87 -17.13 -6.36
C LYS A 11 4.22 -17.64 -6.86
N GLY A 12 4.96 -18.30 -5.97
CA GLY A 12 6.35 -18.70 -6.22
C GLY A 12 7.26 -17.49 -6.45
N TYR A 13 7.86 -17.42 -7.63
CA TYR A 13 8.71 -16.30 -8.07
C TYR A 13 7.94 -15.15 -8.74
N THR A 14 6.65 -15.33 -9.01
CA THR A 14 5.82 -14.28 -9.65
C THR A 14 5.15 -13.43 -8.57
N GLN A 15 5.30 -12.11 -8.69
CA GLN A 15 4.56 -11.12 -7.94
C GLN A 15 3.56 -10.43 -8.88
N THR A 16 2.33 -10.21 -8.41
CA THR A 16 1.26 -9.62 -9.20
C THR A 16 0.50 -8.61 -8.36
N ILE A 17 0.23 -7.45 -8.93
CA ILE A 17 -0.71 -6.47 -8.39
C ILE A 17 -1.89 -6.42 -9.34
N THR A 18 -3.08 -6.73 -8.83
CA THR A 18 -4.34 -6.61 -9.57
C THR A 18 -5.10 -5.40 -9.04
N ILE A 19 -5.52 -4.51 -9.93
CA ILE A 19 -6.35 -3.35 -9.59
C ILE A 19 -7.78 -3.62 -10.05
N TYR A 20 -8.72 -3.61 -9.11
CA TYR A 20 -10.13 -3.91 -9.37
C TYR A 20 -10.93 -2.65 -9.70
N GLN A 21 -10.69 -1.55 -8.97
CA GLN A 21 -11.39 -0.29 -9.18
C GLN A 21 -10.58 0.89 -8.60
N PHE A 22 -10.80 2.08 -9.18
CA PHE A 22 -10.30 3.34 -8.67
C PHE A 22 -11.22 4.47 -9.14
N ALA A 23 -11.44 5.48 -8.29
CA ALA A 23 -12.34 6.59 -8.62
C ALA A 23 -11.70 7.61 -9.58
N ASN A 24 -10.38 7.81 -9.49
CA ASN A 24 -9.61 8.77 -10.27
C ASN A 24 -8.11 8.43 -10.26
N GLY A 25 -7.29 9.24 -10.93
CA GLY A 25 -5.84 9.02 -11.03
C GLY A 25 -5.12 9.05 -9.68
N TYR A 26 -5.48 9.95 -8.75
CA TYR A 26 -4.89 10.00 -7.42
C TYR A 26 -5.19 8.74 -6.62
N ARG A 27 -6.46 8.27 -6.69
CA ARG A 27 -6.88 7.02 -6.06
C ARG A 27 -6.12 5.81 -6.62
N LEU A 28 -5.91 5.76 -7.94
CA LEU A 28 -5.13 4.71 -8.58
C LEU A 28 -3.68 4.69 -8.05
N VAL A 29 -3.03 5.85 -7.98
CA VAL A 29 -1.66 5.96 -7.45
C VAL A 29 -1.61 5.52 -5.99
N ARG A 30 -2.62 5.87 -5.18
CA ARG A 30 -2.67 5.47 -3.77
C ARG A 30 -2.84 3.96 -3.59
N VAL A 31 -3.75 3.33 -4.34
CA VAL A 31 -3.93 1.87 -4.32
C VAL A 31 -2.64 1.18 -4.75
N LEU A 32 -2.01 1.64 -5.84
CA LEU A 32 -0.73 1.07 -6.29
C LEU A 32 0.35 1.20 -5.21
N ALA A 33 0.47 2.37 -4.56
CA ALA A 33 1.43 2.58 -3.49
C ALA A 33 1.21 1.62 -2.31
N HIS A 34 -0.05 1.38 -1.94
CA HIS A 34 -0.42 0.40 -0.91
C HIS A 34 0.03 -1.02 -1.28
N GLU A 35 -0.32 -1.49 -2.49
CA GLU A 35 0.03 -2.84 -2.93
C GLU A 35 1.54 -3.03 -3.12
N PHE A 36 2.25 -1.96 -3.52
CA PHE A 36 3.72 -1.98 -3.53
C PHE A 36 4.30 -2.08 -2.12
N GLY A 37 3.69 -1.47 -1.12
CA GLY A 37 4.06 -1.68 0.28
C GLY A 37 4.02 -3.16 0.67
N HIS A 38 2.95 -3.88 0.31
CA HIS A 38 2.89 -5.34 0.51
C HIS A 38 3.96 -6.09 -0.30
N ALA A 39 4.26 -5.66 -1.53
CA ALA A 39 5.35 -6.24 -2.32
C ALA A 39 6.73 -6.06 -1.67
N LEU A 40 6.92 -4.97 -0.94
CA LEU A 40 8.10 -4.68 -0.11
C LEU A 40 8.03 -5.32 1.30
N GLY A 41 6.99 -6.09 1.59
CA GLY A 41 6.81 -6.80 2.86
C GLY A 41 6.18 -5.98 3.99
N LEU A 42 5.72 -4.75 3.71
CA LEU A 42 5.02 -3.92 4.69
C LEU A 42 3.65 -4.53 5.03
N GLN A 43 3.31 -4.47 6.31
CA GLN A 43 2.00 -4.87 6.83
C GLN A 43 1.11 -3.65 6.99
N HIS A 44 -0.18 -3.89 7.23
CA HIS A 44 -1.11 -2.82 7.55
C HIS A 44 -0.68 -2.04 8.79
N ASN A 45 -1.01 -0.75 8.82
CA ASN A 45 -0.95 0.09 10.01
C ASN A 45 -2.37 0.52 10.43
N ASP A 46 -2.46 1.08 11.64
CA ASP A 46 -3.71 1.55 12.25
C ASP A 46 -3.94 3.06 12.05
N ASP A 47 -2.99 3.79 11.45
CA ASP A 47 -3.15 5.21 11.13
C ASP A 47 -4.07 5.37 9.91
N PRO A 48 -5.29 5.94 10.04
CA PRO A 48 -6.24 6.06 8.93
C PRO A 48 -5.75 6.92 7.76
N ASN A 49 -4.74 7.77 7.98
CA ASN A 49 -4.17 8.61 6.94
C ASN A 49 -3.07 7.91 6.14
N ALA A 50 -2.45 6.89 6.72
CA ALA A 50 -1.30 6.24 6.15
C ALA A 50 -1.65 5.44 4.89
N ILE A 51 -0.68 5.31 3.99
CA ILE A 51 -0.85 4.55 2.76
C ILE A 51 -1.11 3.09 3.09
N MET A 52 -0.42 2.51 4.06
CA MET A 52 -0.61 1.11 4.49
C MET A 52 -1.85 0.88 5.37
N HIS A 53 -2.75 1.85 5.52
CA HIS A 53 -3.99 1.61 6.24
C HIS A 53 -4.91 0.66 5.47
N LYS A 54 -5.54 -0.28 6.17
CA LYS A 54 -6.41 -1.32 5.57
C LYS A 54 -7.62 -0.78 4.81
N LEU A 55 -8.05 0.43 5.12
CA LEU A 55 -9.17 1.11 4.45
C LEU A 55 -8.67 2.40 3.82
N ILE A 56 -8.90 2.57 2.51
CA ILE A 56 -8.59 3.85 1.83
C ILE A 56 -9.64 4.88 2.22
N GLN A 57 -9.32 5.65 3.26
CA GLN A 57 -10.15 6.74 3.78
C GLN A 57 -9.67 8.13 3.34
N SER A 58 -8.44 8.22 2.83
CA SER A 58 -7.82 9.45 2.37
C SER A 58 -7.44 9.36 0.90
N ASP A 59 -7.53 10.47 0.18
CA ASP A 59 -6.99 10.60 -1.18
C ASP A 59 -5.56 11.21 -1.17
N SER A 60 -5.00 11.47 0.02
CA SER A 60 -3.62 11.95 0.16
C SER A 60 -2.61 10.89 -0.31
N LEU A 61 -1.58 11.36 -0.99
CA LEU A 61 -0.40 10.59 -1.39
C LEU A 61 0.80 10.83 -0.47
N GLU A 62 0.65 11.66 0.57
CA GLU A 62 1.70 11.86 1.55
C GLU A 62 1.87 10.62 2.42
N LEU A 63 3.12 10.18 2.56
CA LEU A 63 3.48 9.09 3.46
C LEU A 63 3.35 9.56 4.90
N SER A 64 2.70 8.76 5.74
CA SER A 64 2.71 9.02 7.17
C SER A 64 4.10 8.72 7.75
N PRO A 65 4.41 9.24 8.95
CA PRO A 65 5.61 8.82 9.69
C PRO A 65 5.72 7.30 9.85
N ASP A 66 4.59 6.61 10.01
CA ASP A 66 4.54 5.15 10.15
C ASP A 66 4.88 4.44 8.85
N ASP A 67 4.40 4.93 7.70
CA ASP A 67 4.79 4.40 6.38
C ASP A 67 6.32 4.52 6.17
N ILE A 68 6.90 5.68 6.54
CA ILE A 68 8.33 5.95 6.41
C ILE A 68 9.14 5.02 7.33
N ASN A 69 8.73 4.88 8.60
CA ASN A 69 9.42 4.05 9.57
C ASN A 69 9.37 2.57 9.17
N ALA A 70 8.21 2.08 8.71
CA ALA A 70 8.04 0.72 8.23
C ALA A 70 8.92 0.44 7.00
N LEU A 71 8.98 1.38 6.06
CA LEU A 71 9.83 1.26 4.87
C LEU A 71 11.33 1.20 5.24
N LYS A 72 11.79 2.08 6.13
CA LYS A 72 13.18 2.07 6.62
C LYS A 72 13.54 0.76 7.31
N ALA A 73 12.64 0.24 8.13
CA ALA A 73 12.84 -1.04 8.80
C ALA A 73 12.92 -2.22 7.81
N SER A 74 12.16 -2.18 6.70
CA SER A 74 12.17 -3.23 5.67
C SER A 74 13.41 -3.16 4.76
N CYS A 75 13.84 -1.97 4.36
CA CYS A 75 14.97 -1.80 3.44
C CYS A 75 16.36 -1.85 4.10
N GLY A 76 16.42 -1.84 5.44
CA GLY A 76 17.65 -1.51 6.17
C GLY A 76 17.95 -0.01 6.12
N GLU A 77 18.64 0.51 7.13
CA GLU A 77 19.13 1.90 7.10
C GLU A 77 20.02 2.10 5.87
N ARG A 78 19.63 3.02 4.99
CA ARG A 78 20.48 3.51 3.91
C ARG A 78 21.37 4.63 4.43
#